data_AF-A0A1V6FTD3-F1
#
_entry.id   AF-A0A1V6FTD3-F1
#
_cell.length_a   1.000
_cell.length_b   1.000
_cell.length_c   1.000
_cell.angle_alpha   90.00
_cell.angle_beta   90.00
_cell.angle_gamma   90.00
#
_symmetry.space_group_name_H-M   'P 1'
#
loop_
_entity.id
_entity.type
_entity.pdbx_description
1 polymer ?
#
loop_
_entity_poly.entity_id
_entity_poly.type
_entity_poly.pdbx_seq_one_letter_code
_entity_poly.pdbx_strand_id
1 'polypeptide(L)'
;MEYCCICRKALPNRYAVAGRCQDASGCEAPFCMLCWRHGNQRCSAHGGQQRDVPEESAPVAEKVQLVEPPASTDDQAAAAAKPGRVATAAAAAGKLTRDKAVRVMQWTVDAVSKLGRRAVALAGRLRQDHSPEAMIATLDASLEALVPKRERTAAELEALYNRIAAGKQELASAPPARQRILQAELTAQLAQYRGLERQYRILLDNERHVHTVRNRLQEMTLYGMAAVDEKLVDVVTDDIDEAADEAEGREDAIRDLERAGKRRDQDSDPATLLQQLDEFALPTSEPTVAAAEPAAQAEESQAPLPPLAESDFDLPAPPAPPATDGTAQQRQQGEEPDGISQ
;
A
#
# COMPACT_ATOMS: atom_id res chain seq x y z
N MET A 1 18.70 11.86 -2.83
CA MET A 1 17.25 11.79 -2.55
C MET A 1 16.54 12.01 -3.87
N GLU A 2 15.71 11.05 -4.31
CA GLU A 2 15.04 11.11 -5.61
C GLU A 2 13.65 11.75 -5.47
N TYR A 3 13.05 12.21 -6.57
CA TYR A 3 11.71 12.80 -6.58
C TYR A 3 10.85 12.08 -7.61
N CYS A 4 9.57 11.84 -7.29
CA CYS A 4 8.63 11.28 -8.24
C CYS A 4 8.45 12.23 -9.42
N CYS A 5 8.73 11.77 -10.64
CA CYS A 5 8.64 12.63 -11.83
C CYS A 5 7.21 13.10 -12.16
N ILE A 6 6.18 12.43 -11.62
CA ILE A 6 4.77 12.74 -11.86
C ILE A 6 4.23 13.71 -10.81
N CYS A 7 4.36 13.38 -9.52
CA CYS A 7 3.78 14.18 -8.43
C CYS A 7 4.78 15.11 -7.73
N ARG A 8 6.07 15.09 -8.14
CA ARG A 8 7.19 15.87 -7.59
C ARG A 8 7.43 15.71 -6.08
N LYS A 9 6.77 14.76 -5.43
CA LYS A 9 7.03 14.43 -4.03
C LYS A 9 8.39 13.76 -3.90
N ALA A 10 9.12 14.11 -2.84
CA ALA A 10 10.36 13.43 -2.48
C ALA A 10 10.08 11.95 -2.24
N LEU A 11 10.90 11.09 -2.83
CA LEU A 11 10.89 9.65 -2.58
C LEU A 11 11.83 9.42 -1.39
N PRO A 12 11.29 9.05 -0.22
CA PRO A 12 12.11 8.94 0.98
C PRO A 12 13.17 7.84 0.84
N ASN A 13 12.93 6.85 -0.02
CA ASN A 13 13.80 5.70 -0.20
C ASN A 13 13.58 4.95 -1.52
N ARG A 14 14.39 3.91 -1.73
CA ARG A 14 14.33 3.03 -2.92
C ARG A 14 13.01 2.29 -3.08
N TYR A 15 12.31 1.96 -1.99
CA TYR A 15 11.03 1.23 -2.04
C TYR A 15 9.85 2.13 -2.39
N ALA A 16 10.01 3.44 -2.21
CA ALA A 16 9.06 4.41 -2.70
C ALA A 16 9.09 4.53 -4.23
N VAL A 17 10.16 4.06 -4.89
CA VAL A 17 10.28 4.00 -6.35
C VAL A 17 9.55 2.76 -6.85
N ALA A 18 8.47 2.96 -7.60
CA ALA A 18 7.74 1.85 -8.23
C ALA A 18 8.39 1.36 -9.52
N GLY A 19 9.11 2.27 -10.17
CA GLY A 19 9.74 2.05 -11.45
C GLY A 19 10.45 3.31 -11.90
N ARG A 20 11.23 3.16 -12.96
CA ARG A 20 11.86 4.26 -13.68
C ARG A 20 11.25 4.32 -15.07
N CYS A 21 11.22 5.51 -15.66
CA CYS A 21 10.86 5.62 -17.06
C CYS A 21 11.84 4.78 -17.92
N GLN A 22 11.35 4.33 -19.07
CA GLN A 22 12.15 3.63 -20.09
C GLN A 22 11.74 4.19 -21.44
N ASP A 23 12.28 5.36 -21.77
CA ASP A 23 12.07 5.99 -23.08
C ASP A 23 13.22 5.67 -24.03
N ALA A 24 12.98 5.76 -25.34
CA ALA A 24 14.03 5.67 -26.37
C ALA A 24 15.10 6.77 -26.19
N SER A 25 14.76 7.87 -25.52
CA SER A 25 15.70 8.93 -25.14
C SER A 25 16.59 8.60 -23.94
N GLY A 26 16.45 7.42 -23.33
CA GLY A 26 17.19 7.03 -22.12
C GLY A 26 16.72 7.72 -20.84
N CYS A 27 15.45 8.14 -20.75
CA CYS A 27 14.94 8.76 -19.53
C CYS A 27 14.80 7.73 -18.40
N GLU A 28 15.55 7.89 -17.30
CA GLU A 28 15.52 6.99 -16.12
C GLU A 28 14.84 7.61 -14.89
N ALA A 29 13.94 8.59 -15.10
CA ALA A 29 13.33 9.31 -13.99
C ALA A 29 12.40 8.37 -13.17
N PRO A 30 12.54 8.36 -11.82
CA PRO A 30 11.75 7.49 -10.97
C PRO A 30 10.33 8.03 -10.74
N PHE A 31 9.37 7.14 -10.57
CA PHE A 31 8.00 7.49 -10.16
C PHE A 31 7.56 6.65 -8.96
N CYS A 32 6.66 7.21 -8.13
CA CYS A 32 6.21 6.54 -6.91
C CYS A 32 5.17 5.45 -7.16
N MET A 33 4.98 4.55 -6.19
CA MET A 33 3.98 3.46 -6.23
C MET A 33 2.56 3.95 -6.53
N LEU A 34 2.17 5.11 -5.97
CA LEU A 34 0.86 5.70 -6.23
C LEU A 34 0.72 6.20 -7.68
N CYS A 35 1.81 6.61 -8.30
CA CYS A 35 1.83 7.08 -9.68
C CYS A 35 2.18 5.99 -10.69
N TRP A 36 2.43 4.74 -10.28
CA TRP A 36 2.84 3.65 -11.18
C TRP A 36 1.91 3.46 -12.39
N ARG A 37 0.59 3.57 -12.22
CA ARG A 37 -0.35 3.42 -13.36
C ARG A 37 -0.31 4.59 -14.35
N HIS A 38 0.16 5.75 -13.89
CA HIS A 38 0.49 6.90 -14.73
C HIS A 38 1.96 6.84 -15.20
N GLY A 39 2.76 6.00 -14.54
CA GLY A 39 4.16 5.71 -14.77
C GLY A 39 4.33 4.70 -15.89
N ASN A 40 4.92 5.20 -16.97
CA ASN A 40 5.23 4.52 -18.22
C ASN A 40 4.02 4.14 -19.10
N GLN A 41 3.48 5.15 -19.79
CA GLN A 41 2.87 4.95 -21.12
C GLN A 41 3.69 5.66 -22.21
N ARG A 42 5.03 5.46 -22.14
CA ARG A 42 6.07 5.96 -23.03
C ARG A 42 6.17 7.49 -23.03
N CYS A 43 6.94 7.97 -22.06
CA CYS A 43 7.58 9.29 -22.03
C CYS A 43 7.76 9.86 -23.46
N SER A 44 7.22 11.06 -23.72
CA SER A 44 8.05 12.26 -23.77
C SER A 44 7.81 13.14 -22.54
N ALA A 45 8.59 12.86 -21.51
CA ALA A 45 8.65 13.44 -20.17
C ALA A 45 7.34 13.41 -19.37
N HIS A 46 6.86 12.18 -19.10
CA HIS A 46 5.97 11.86 -17.96
C HIS A 46 4.50 12.31 -18.04
N GLY A 47 3.95 12.34 -19.25
CA GLY A 47 2.51 12.33 -19.55
C GLY A 47 2.18 11.89 -20.98
N GLY A 48 3.02 11.08 -21.62
CA GLY A 48 2.98 10.80 -23.07
C GLY A 48 1.69 10.12 -23.56
N GLN A 49 0.95 10.83 -24.42
CA GLN A 49 0.09 10.26 -25.47
C GLN A 49 0.95 10.20 -26.76
N GLN A 50 0.83 9.23 -27.68
CA GLN A 50 -0.38 8.92 -28.45
C GLN A 50 -0.49 7.42 -28.76
N ARG A 51 -1.64 6.83 -28.43
CA ARG A 51 -2.13 5.66 -29.16
C ARG A 51 -2.90 6.16 -30.38
N ASP A 52 -2.20 6.47 -31.46
CA ASP A 52 -2.77 6.34 -32.80
C ASP A 52 -2.62 4.86 -33.17
N VAL A 53 -3.60 4.05 -32.79
CA VAL A 53 -3.72 2.70 -33.34
C VAL A 53 -4.33 2.89 -34.74
N PRO A 54 -3.62 2.55 -35.84
CA PRO A 54 -4.21 2.63 -37.15
C PRO A 54 -5.42 1.70 -37.22
N GLU A 55 -6.56 2.30 -37.56
CA GLU A 55 -7.82 1.67 -37.90
C GLU A 55 -7.63 0.84 -39.18
N GLU A 56 -7.15 -0.40 -39.04
CA GLU A 56 -7.12 -1.37 -40.15
C GLU A 56 -8.15 -2.47 -39.88
N SER A 57 -9.40 -2.10 -40.18
CA SER A 57 -10.43 -2.90 -40.88
C SER A 57 -10.26 -4.42 -40.97
N ALA A 58 -11.20 -5.20 -40.41
CA ALA A 58 -12.24 -5.93 -41.17
C ALA A 58 -13.26 -6.68 -40.27
N PRO A 59 -14.45 -7.06 -40.81
CA PRO A 59 -15.69 -7.26 -40.05
C PRO A 59 -16.03 -8.73 -39.77
N VAL A 60 -16.75 -9.00 -38.68
CA VAL A 60 -17.69 -10.12 -38.64
C VAL A 60 -18.98 -9.65 -37.97
N ALA A 61 -20.04 -9.68 -38.76
CA ALA A 61 -21.40 -9.41 -38.36
C ALA A 61 -21.94 -10.55 -37.50
N GLU A 62 -22.46 -10.24 -36.31
CA GLU A 62 -23.45 -11.09 -35.65
C GLU A 62 -24.55 -10.19 -35.05
N LYS A 63 -25.72 -10.28 -35.68
CA LYS A 63 -26.96 -9.59 -35.31
C LYS A 63 -27.42 -10.10 -33.94
N VAL A 64 -27.41 -9.22 -32.93
CA VAL A 64 -28.27 -9.37 -31.76
C VAL A 64 -29.40 -8.34 -31.89
N GLN A 65 -30.61 -8.85 -32.12
CA GLN A 65 -31.85 -8.08 -32.14
C GLN A 65 -32.13 -7.54 -30.73
N LEU A 66 -32.09 -6.21 -30.60
CA LEU A 66 -32.62 -5.50 -29.45
C LEU A 66 -34.13 -5.30 -29.68
N VAL A 67 -34.94 -5.88 -28.80
CA VAL A 67 -36.39 -5.68 -28.75
C VAL A 67 -36.66 -4.29 -28.16
N GLU A 68 -37.27 -3.42 -28.96
CA GLU A 68 -37.82 -2.14 -28.52
C GLU A 68 -39.09 -2.38 -27.67
N PRO A 69 -39.27 -1.72 -26.51
CA PRO A 69 -40.58 -1.59 -25.90
C PRO A 69 -41.40 -0.50 -26.61
N PRO A 70 -42.73 -0.70 -26.77
CA PRO A 70 -43.55 0.16 -27.61
C PRO A 70 -43.84 1.53 -26.98
N ALA A 71 -43.99 2.48 -27.88
CA ALA A 71 -44.54 3.80 -27.65
C ALA A 71 -45.99 3.76 -27.17
N SER A 72 -46.32 4.66 -26.25
CA SER A 72 -47.67 5.19 -26.06
C SER A 72 -47.61 6.72 -26.08
N THR A 73 -48.03 7.27 -27.22
CA THR A 73 -48.76 8.53 -27.41
C THR A 73 -50.02 8.53 -26.52
N ASP A 74 -50.66 9.59 -26.05
CA ASP A 74 -50.67 11.04 -26.26
C ASP A 74 -51.33 11.64 -25.00
N ASP A 75 -50.96 12.86 -24.60
CA ASP A 75 -51.95 13.91 -24.27
C ASP A 75 -51.22 15.26 -24.15
N GLN A 76 -51.37 16.07 -25.20
CA GLN A 76 -51.03 17.50 -25.19
C GLN A 76 -52.23 18.31 -24.71
N ALA A 77 -51.99 19.22 -23.76
CA ALA A 77 -52.78 20.45 -23.63
C ALA A 77 -51.90 21.63 -23.17
N ALA A 78 -51.41 22.35 -24.18
CA ALA A 78 -51.24 23.80 -24.32
C ALA A 78 -50.84 24.72 -23.13
N ALA A 79 -49.81 25.52 -23.46
CA ALA A 79 -49.65 26.95 -23.22
C ALA A 79 -49.07 27.45 -21.88
N ALA A 80 -47.81 27.91 -21.92
CA ALA A 80 -47.51 29.35 -21.96
C ALA A 80 -45.99 29.58 -21.89
N ALA A 81 -45.46 30.27 -22.90
CA ALA A 81 -44.08 30.72 -22.96
C ALA A 81 -43.76 31.74 -21.84
N LYS A 82 -42.64 31.54 -21.14
CA LYS A 82 -41.90 32.60 -20.46
C LYS A 82 -40.41 32.49 -20.83
N PRO A 83 -39.75 33.61 -21.18
CA PRO A 83 -38.35 33.61 -21.58
C PRO A 83 -37.42 33.70 -20.36
N GLY A 84 -36.21 33.18 -20.52
CA GLY A 84 -35.03 33.71 -19.84
C GLY A 84 -34.79 33.24 -18.41
N ARG A 85 -34.43 31.96 -18.22
CA ARG A 85 -33.53 31.56 -17.14
C ARG A 85 -32.26 31.03 -17.77
N VAL A 86 -31.18 31.79 -17.65
CA VAL A 86 -29.82 31.30 -17.82
C VAL A 86 -29.66 30.19 -16.78
N ALA A 87 -29.85 28.94 -17.20
CA ALA A 87 -29.56 27.78 -16.39
C ALA A 87 -28.06 27.79 -16.14
N THR A 88 -27.67 28.20 -14.94
CA THR A 88 -26.33 27.99 -14.42
C THR A 88 -25.98 26.52 -14.59
N ALA A 89 -24.89 26.22 -15.31
CA ALA A 89 -24.42 24.86 -15.60
C ALA A 89 -24.22 23.96 -14.36
N ALA A 90 -24.29 24.52 -13.14
CA ALA A 90 -24.34 23.79 -11.88
C ALA A 90 -25.64 22.99 -11.65
N ALA A 91 -26.76 23.34 -12.30
CA ALA A 91 -28.05 22.66 -12.13
C ALA A 91 -28.22 21.42 -13.05
N ALA A 92 -27.27 21.18 -13.94
CA ALA A 92 -27.21 19.98 -14.80
C ALA A 92 -26.25 18.90 -14.23
N ALA A 93 -25.76 19.06 -13.00
CA ALA A 93 -25.25 17.95 -12.22
C ALA A 93 -26.45 17.03 -11.92
N GLY A 94 -26.68 16.06 -12.81
CA GLY A 94 -27.81 15.15 -12.73
C GLY A 94 -27.87 14.54 -11.33
N LYS A 95 -28.97 14.79 -10.63
CA LYS A 95 -29.23 14.22 -9.31
C LYS A 95 -28.91 12.74 -9.36
N LEU A 96 -28.04 12.27 -8.47
CA LEU A 96 -27.69 10.86 -8.39
C LEU A 96 -28.99 10.08 -8.17
N THR A 97 -29.33 9.19 -9.10
CA THR A 97 -30.49 8.33 -8.91
C THR A 97 -30.22 7.40 -7.74
N ARG A 98 -31.26 7.01 -6.98
CA ARG A 98 -31.16 6.07 -5.86
C ARG A 98 -30.31 4.86 -6.22
N ASP A 99 -30.63 4.21 -7.34
CA ASP A 99 -29.92 3.03 -7.88
C ASP A 99 -28.41 3.23 -8.11
N LYS A 100 -27.98 4.45 -8.43
CA LYS A 100 -26.55 4.79 -8.59
C LYS A 100 -25.89 4.95 -7.23
N ALA A 101 -26.57 5.55 -6.26
CA ALA A 101 -26.08 5.66 -4.90
C ALA A 101 -25.89 4.27 -4.26
N VAL A 102 -26.87 3.36 -4.45
CA VAL A 102 -26.76 1.95 -4.00
C VAL A 102 -25.51 1.29 -4.55
N ARG A 103 -25.34 1.34 -5.88
CA ARG A 103 -24.20 0.70 -6.54
C ARG A 103 -22.87 1.29 -6.09
N VAL A 104 -22.81 2.58 -5.77
CA VAL A 104 -21.60 3.21 -5.24
C VAL A 104 -21.32 2.75 -3.82
N MET A 105 -22.33 2.63 -2.95
CA MET A 105 -22.18 2.16 -1.57
C MET A 105 -21.80 0.68 -1.52
N GLN A 106 -22.48 -0.19 -2.27
CA GLN A 106 -22.11 -1.60 -2.41
C GLN A 106 -20.68 -1.74 -2.93
N TRP A 107 -20.35 -1.04 -4.02
CA TRP A 107 -19.00 -1.08 -4.57
C TRP A 107 -17.93 -0.57 -3.60
N THR A 108 -18.25 0.49 -2.85
CA THR A 108 -17.36 1.07 -1.81
C THR A 108 -17.03 0.00 -0.80
N VAL A 109 -18.05 -0.73 -0.33
CA VAL A 109 -17.81 -1.77 0.65
C VAL A 109 -17.13 -2.99 0.05
N ASP A 110 -17.56 -3.48 -1.11
CA ASP A 110 -16.90 -4.58 -1.82
C ASP A 110 -15.43 -4.30 -2.09
N ALA A 111 -15.08 -3.03 -2.31
CA ALA A 111 -13.70 -2.59 -2.49
C ALA A 111 -12.94 -2.60 -1.16
N VAL A 112 -13.59 -2.27 -0.04
CA VAL A 112 -13.00 -2.34 1.30
C VAL A 112 -12.85 -3.78 1.76
N SER A 113 -13.84 -4.66 1.59
CA SER A 113 -13.76 -6.07 2.03
C SER A 113 -12.58 -6.82 1.40
N LYS A 114 -12.13 -6.40 0.21
CA LYS A 114 -10.95 -6.94 -0.47
C LYS A 114 -9.59 -6.54 0.12
N LEU A 115 -9.53 -5.70 1.17
CA LEU A 115 -8.27 -5.20 1.77
C LEU A 115 -7.70 -6.09 2.90
N GLY A 116 -8.21 -7.32 3.07
CA GLY A 116 -7.75 -8.33 4.05
C GLY A 116 -8.22 -8.11 5.49
N ARG A 117 -7.69 -8.85 6.50
CA ARG A 117 -8.14 -8.79 7.93
C ARG A 117 -8.39 -7.40 8.50
N ARG A 118 -7.48 -6.46 8.20
CA ARG A 118 -7.59 -5.10 8.73
C ARG A 118 -8.71 -4.30 8.09
N ALA A 119 -9.16 -4.75 6.93
CA ALA A 119 -10.30 -4.20 6.23
C ALA A 119 -11.63 -4.63 6.83
N VAL A 120 -11.73 -5.81 7.44
CA VAL A 120 -12.95 -6.23 8.15
C VAL A 120 -13.25 -5.25 9.28
N ALA A 121 -12.24 -4.88 10.08
CA ALA A 121 -12.40 -3.86 11.13
C ALA A 121 -12.76 -2.47 10.56
N LEU A 122 -12.22 -2.12 9.39
CA LEU A 122 -12.56 -0.86 8.71
C LEU A 122 -14.00 -0.89 8.17
N ALA A 123 -14.39 -1.97 7.50
CA ALA A 123 -15.74 -2.20 7.00
C ALA A 123 -16.75 -2.18 8.14
N GLY A 124 -16.44 -2.82 9.27
CA GLY A 124 -17.25 -2.77 10.49
C GLY A 124 -17.46 -1.35 11.02
N ARG A 125 -16.44 -0.49 10.98
CA ARG A 125 -16.60 0.94 11.33
C ARG A 125 -17.41 1.69 10.28
N LEU A 126 -17.14 1.47 9.00
CA LEU A 126 -17.88 2.12 7.91
C LEU A 126 -19.37 1.77 7.96
N ARG A 127 -19.75 0.56 8.38
CA ARG A 127 -21.16 0.18 8.58
C ARG A 127 -21.86 0.99 9.66
N GLN A 128 -21.14 1.37 10.71
CA GLN A 128 -21.68 2.20 11.80
C GLN A 128 -21.86 3.66 11.34
N ASP A 129 -21.20 4.05 10.25
CA ASP A 129 -21.29 5.39 9.69
C ASP A 129 -22.48 5.50 8.73
N HIS A 130 -23.63 5.97 9.22
CA HIS A 130 -24.85 6.13 8.41
C HIS A 130 -24.81 7.32 7.42
N SER A 131 -23.71 8.07 7.39
CA SER A 131 -23.53 9.19 6.46
C SER A 131 -22.21 9.06 5.69
N PRO A 132 -22.21 9.37 4.38
CA PRO A 132 -21.00 9.42 3.57
C PRO A 132 -19.92 10.36 4.11
N GLU A 133 -20.28 11.47 4.77
CA GLU A 133 -19.31 12.34 5.44
C GLU A 133 -18.61 11.63 6.61
N ALA A 134 -19.37 10.88 7.44
CA ALA A 134 -18.79 10.07 8.51
C ALA A 134 -17.91 8.95 7.95
N MET A 135 -18.36 8.26 6.89
CA MET A 135 -17.54 7.25 6.21
C MET A 135 -16.23 7.83 5.67
N ILE A 136 -16.28 9.02 5.04
CA ILE A 136 -15.07 9.72 4.56
C ILE A 136 -14.13 10.04 5.73
N ALA A 137 -14.66 10.51 6.88
CA ALA A 137 -13.85 10.77 8.07
C ALA A 137 -13.19 9.49 8.61
N THR A 138 -13.91 8.36 8.62
CA THR A 138 -13.38 7.05 9.01
C THR A 138 -12.29 6.55 8.05
N LEU A 139 -12.44 6.79 6.74
CA LEU A 139 -11.41 6.49 5.74
C LEU A 139 -10.18 7.38 5.92
N ASP A 140 -10.36 8.68 6.20
CA ASP A 140 -9.27 9.63 6.44
C ASP A 140 -8.46 9.26 7.69
N ALA A 141 -9.12 8.93 8.80
CA ALA A 141 -8.45 8.41 10.00
C ALA A 141 -7.68 7.10 9.71
N SER A 142 -8.20 6.26 8.82
CA SER A 142 -7.53 5.02 8.42
C SER A 142 -6.31 5.28 7.54
N LEU A 143 -6.36 6.25 6.62
CA LEU A 143 -5.20 6.70 5.85
C LEU A 143 -4.11 7.25 6.76
N GLU A 144 -4.47 8.13 7.70
CA GLU A 144 -3.55 8.69 8.69
C GLU A 144 -2.87 7.58 9.52
N ALA A 145 -3.60 6.54 9.89
CA ALA A 145 -3.04 5.40 10.62
C ALA A 145 -2.15 4.47 9.76
N LEU A 146 -2.29 4.48 8.43
CA LEU A 146 -1.48 3.68 7.51
C LEU A 146 -0.11 4.32 7.24
N VAL A 147 -0.04 5.65 7.11
CA VAL A 147 1.20 6.40 6.81
C VAL A 147 2.37 6.01 7.73
N PRO A 148 2.28 6.12 9.07
CA PRO A 148 3.42 5.82 9.94
C PRO A 148 3.79 4.34 9.94
N LYS A 149 2.83 3.44 9.68
CA LYS A 149 3.10 1.99 9.56
C LYS A 149 3.90 1.72 8.29
N ARG A 150 3.48 2.30 7.17
CA ARG A 150 4.17 2.20 5.89
C ARG A 150 5.59 2.73 6.00
N GLU A 151 5.79 3.89 6.62
CA GLU A 151 7.12 4.48 6.82
C GLU A 151 8.04 3.61 7.69
N ARG A 152 7.53 3.07 8.80
CA ARG A 152 8.29 2.11 9.63
C ARG A 152 8.68 0.86 8.86
N THR A 153 7.74 0.22 8.18
CA THR A 153 8.03 -0.99 7.37
C THR A 153 9.03 -0.69 6.25
N ALA A 154 8.95 0.49 5.62
CA ALA A 154 9.93 0.89 4.61
C ALA A 154 11.34 1.08 5.20
N ALA A 155 11.43 1.74 6.36
CA ALA A 155 12.72 1.93 7.05
C ALA A 155 13.33 0.59 7.49
N GLU A 156 12.51 -0.35 7.99
CA GLU A 156 12.94 -1.71 8.34
C GLU A 156 13.45 -2.48 7.11
N LEU A 157 12.77 -2.35 5.96
CA LEU A 157 13.21 -2.93 4.68
C LEU A 157 14.56 -2.37 4.22
N GLU A 158 14.79 -1.07 4.38
CA GLU A 158 16.08 -0.46 4.05
C GLU A 158 17.19 -0.95 4.96
N ALA A 159 16.92 -1.00 6.27
CA ALA A 159 17.88 -1.48 7.25
C ALA A 159 18.24 -2.96 7.01
N LEU A 160 17.28 -3.80 6.61
CA LEU A 160 17.56 -5.19 6.23
C LEU A 160 18.34 -5.29 4.93
N TYR A 161 17.97 -4.51 3.91
CA TYR A 161 18.73 -4.49 2.66
C TYR A 161 20.19 -4.15 2.90
N ASN A 162 20.47 -3.09 3.67
CA ASN A 162 21.84 -2.67 3.96
C ASN A 162 22.61 -3.75 4.75
N ARG A 163 21.94 -4.44 5.68
CA ARG A 163 22.54 -5.57 6.41
C ARG A 163 22.85 -6.77 5.50
N ILE A 164 21.93 -7.14 4.62
CA ILE A 164 22.14 -8.23 3.64
C ILE A 164 23.29 -7.87 2.71
N ALA A 165 23.35 -6.63 2.24
CA ALA A 165 24.39 -6.17 1.35
C ALA A 165 25.79 -6.16 2.03
N ALA A 166 25.87 -5.72 3.30
CA ALA A 166 27.10 -5.81 4.09
C ALA A 166 27.49 -7.28 4.36
N GLY A 167 26.53 -8.13 4.73
CA GLY A 167 26.77 -9.55 4.96
C GLY A 167 27.23 -10.29 3.70
N LYS A 168 26.76 -9.89 2.51
CA LYS A 168 27.26 -10.40 1.23
C LYS A 168 28.75 -10.08 1.03
N GLN A 169 29.18 -8.87 1.37
CA GLN A 169 30.60 -8.50 1.31
C GLN A 169 31.44 -9.28 2.33
N GLU A 170 30.94 -9.43 3.56
CA GLU A 170 31.60 -10.25 4.59
C GLU A 170 31.75 -11.70 4.11
N LEU A 171 30.70 -12.28 3.55
CA LEU A 171 30.68 -13.65 3.03
C LEU A 171 31.79 -13.90 1.99
N ALA A 172 32.03 -12.94 1.09
CA ALA A 172 33.05 -13.06 0.06
C ALA A 172 34.49 -13.10 0.62
N SER A 173 34.72 -12.44 1.76
CA SER A 173 36.04 -12.34 2.41
C SER A 173 36.27 -13.39 3.51
N ALA A 174 35.21 -14.04 3.99
CA ALA A 174 35.26 -14.91 5.16
C ALA A 174 35.92 -16.28 4.89
N PRO A 175 36.56 -16.91 5.90
CA PRO A 175 37.03 -18.30 5.82
C PRO A 175 35.86 -19.30 5.64
N PRO A 176 36.11 -20.50 5.07
CA PRO A 176 35.04 -21.44 4.67
C PRO A 176 34.16 -21.92 5.83
N ALA A 177 34.70 -22.04 7.04
CA ALA A 177 33.90 -22.39 8.22
C ALA A 177 32.90 -21.28 8.59
N ARG A 178 33.30 -20.01 8.51
CA ARG A 178 32.45 -18.84 8.78
C ARG A 178 31.45 -18.59 7.66
N GLN A 179 31.80 -18.90 6.42
CA GLN A 179 30.89 -18.77 5.27
C GLN A 179 29.59 -19.55 5.45
N ARG A 180 29.65 -20.78 6.00
CA ARG A 180 28.43 -21.59 6.24
C ARG A 180 27.48 -20.93 7.23
N ILE A 181 28.02 -20.30 8.27
CA ILE A 181 27.24 -19.58 9.28
C ILE A 181 26.63 -18.33 8.65
N LEU A 182 27.44 -17.54 7.93
CA LEU A 182 26.98 -16.33 7.23
C LEU A 182 25.91 -16.65 6.17
N GLN A 183 26.02 -17.77 5.45
CA GLN A 183 24.99 -18.21 4.51
C GLN A 183 23.65 -18.49 5.21
N ALA A 184 23.67 -19.14 6.37
CA ALA A 184 22.45 -19.40 7.14
C ALA A 184 21.84 -18.09 7.68
N GLU A 185 22.67 -17.17 8.19
CA GLU A 185 22.24 -15.84 8.65
C GLU A 185 21.62 -15.03 7.49
N LEU A 186 22.28 -14.97 6.33
CA LEU A 186 21.78 -14.28 5.13
C LEU A 186 20.48 -14.90 4.61
N THR A 187 20.35 -16.23 4.64
CA THR A 187 19.11 -16.92 4.25
C THR A 187 17.94 -16.49 5.15
N ALA A 188 18.17 -16.44 6.48
CA ALA A 188 17.15 -15.97 7.42
C ALA A 188 16.79 -14.49 7.19
N GLN A 189 17.79 -13.63 6.94
CA GLN A 189 17.57 -12.21 6.63
C GLN A 189 16.79 -12.00 5.33
N LEU A 190 17.09 -12.78 4.26
CA LEU A 190 16.34 -12.73 3.00
C LEU A 190 14.88 -13.15 3.17
N ALA A 191 14.63 -14.19 3.96
CA ALA A 191 13.26 -14.61 4.28
C ALA A 191 12.50 -13.50 5.03
N GLN A 192 13.15 -12.85 5.99
CA GLN A 192 12.58 -11.71 6.71
C GLN A 192 12.31 -10.52 5.78
N TYR A 193 13.27 -10.19 4.91
CA TYR A 193 13.15 -9.12 3.93
C TYR A 193 11.95 -9.33 3.00
N ARG A 194 11.81 -10.53 2.41
CA ARG A 194 10.68 -10.87 1.54
C ARG A 194 9.34 -10.82 2.28
N GLY A 195 9.32 -11.20 3.55
CA GLY A 195 8.14 -11.07 4.40
C GLY A 195 7.70 -9.62 4.56
N LEU A 196 8.65 -8.74 4.90
CA LEU A 196 8.39 -7.30 5.03
C LEU A 196 8.04 -6.64 3.68
N GLU A 197 8.61 -7.10 2.58
CA GLU A 197 8.31 -6.58 1.24
C GLU A 197 6.84 -6.87 0.87
N ARG A 198 6.37 -8.10 1.11
CA ARG A 198 4.95 -8.43 0.94
C ARG A 198 4.06 -7.56 1.81
N GLN A 199 4.42 -7.39 3.08
CA GLN A 199 3.68 -6.52 4.00
C GLN A 199 3.63 -5.07 3.49
N TYR A 200 4.74 -4.55 3.00
CA TYR A 200 4.83 -3.19 2.46
C TYR A 200 3.95 -3.00 1.22
N ARG A 201 3.96 -3.98 0.29
CA ARG A 201 3.08 -3.97 -0.88
C ARG A 201 1.60 -3.97 -0.48
N ILE A 202 1.22 -4.82 0.48
CA ILE A 202 -0.16 -4.85 1.02
C ILE A 202 -0.55 -3.48 1.61
N LEU A 203 0.35 -2.83 2.36
CA LEU A 203 0.06 -1.50 2.91
C LEU A 203 -0.17 -0.44 1.82
N LEU A 204 0.60 -0.48 0.74
CA LEU A 204 0.46 0.43 -0.40
C LEU A 204 -0.82 0.18 -1.20
N ASP A 205 -1.17 -1.09 -1.43
CA ASP A 205 -2.42 -1.45 -2.07
C ASP A 205 -3.61 -1.01 -1.21
N ASN A 206 -3.54 -1.23 0.11
CA ASN A 206 -4.56 -0.77 1.05
C ASN A 206 -4.75 0.75 1.01
N GLU A 207 -3.67 1.53 1.07
CA GLU A 207 -3.73 2.99 0.93
C GLU A 207 -4.40 3.41 -0.38
N ARG A 208 -4.01 2.76 -1.48
CA ARG A 208 -4.57 3.04 -2.81
C ARG A 208 -6.07 2.75 -2.89
N HIS A 209 -6.51 1.62 -2.35
CA HIS A 209 -7.92 1.26 -2.34
C HIS A 209 -8.74 2.20 -1.45
N VAL A 210 -8.25 2.52 -0.26
CA VAL A 210 -8.92 3.50 0.63
C VAL A 210 -9.07 4.85 -0.07
N HIS A 211 -8.04 5.33 -0.80
CA HIS A 211 -8.17 6.53 -1.62
C HIS A 211 -9.23 6.41 -2.72
N THR A 212 -9.31 5.26 -3.39
CA THR A 212 -10.28 5.05 -4.48
C THR A 212 -11.71 5.09 -3.92
N VAL A 213 -11.93 4.41 -2.79
CA VAL A 213 -13.21 4.38 -2.08
C VAL A 213 -13.60 5.78 -1.59
N ARG A 214 -12.66 6.47 -0.95
CA ARG A 214 -12.85 7.85 -0.48
C ARG A 214 -13.26 8.80 -1.62
N ASN A 215 -12.55 8.76 -2.74
CA ASN A 215 -12.87 9.62 -3.89
C ASN A 215 -14.27 9.33 -4.43
N ARG A 216 -14.69 8.05 -4.43
CA ARG A 216 -16.02 7.66 -4.89
C ARG A 216 -17.12 8.15 -3.95
N LEU A 217 -16.90 8.09 -2.64
CA LEU A 217 -17.82 8.68 -1.66
C LEU A 217 -17.89 10.20 -1.80
N GLN A 218 -16.77 10.88 -2.04
CA GLN A 218 -16.73 12.33 -2.28
C GLN A 218 -17.52 12.73 -3.54
N GLU A 219 -17.38 11.97 -4.62
CA GLU A 219 -18.22 12.15 -5.81
C GLU A 219 -19.71 12.05 -5.45
N MET A 220 -20.09 11.04 -4.65
CA MET A 220 -21.46 10.88 -4.20
C MET A 220 -21.97 12.06 -3.37
N THR A 221 -21.14 12.61 -2.47
CA THR A 221 -21.48 13.81 -1.69
C THR A 221 -21.72 15.01 -2.61
N LEU A 222 -20.88 15.18 -3.65
CA LEU A 222 -20.97 16.26 -4.63
C LEU A 222 -22.24 16.17 -5.51
N TYR A 223 -22.72 14.96 -5.84
CA TYR A 223 -23.93 14.77 -6.66
C TYR A 223 -25.25 14.91 -5.89
N GLY A 224 -25.21 15.16 -4.58
CA GLY A 224 -26.37 15.39 -3.73
C GLY A 224 -27.03 14.09 -3.25
N MET A 225 -27.04 13.89 -1.93
CA MET A 225 -27.33 12.60 -1.28
C MET A 225 -28.79 12.33 -0.97
N ALA A 226 -29.72 13.08 -1.57
CA ALA A 226 -31.15 13.04 -1.20
C ALA A 226 -31.84 11.68 -1.44
N ALA A 227 -31.13 10.67 -1.95
CA ALA A 227 -31.67 9.38 -2.34
C ALA A 227 -31.13 8.17 -1.53
N VAL A 228 -30.21 8.36 -0.58
CA VAL A 228 -29.72 7.25 0.28
C VAL A 228 -30.64 7.14 1.50
N ASP A 229 -31.39 6.04 1.61
CA ASP A 229 -32.24 5.74 2.76
C ASP A 229 -31.63 4.63 3.66
N GLU A 230 -32.06 4.57 4.92
CA GLU A 230 -31.55 3.63 5.94
C GLU A 230 -31.64 2.16 5.50
N LYS A 231 -32.77 1.77 4.90
CA LYS A 231 -32.97 0.40 4.36
C LYS A 231 -31.93 0.00 3.33
N LEU A 232 -31.36 0.97 2.63
CA LEU A 232 -30.29 0.73 1.66
C LEU A 232 -28.97 0.43 2.35
N VAL A 233 -28.71 1.12 3.45
CA VAL A 233 -27.54 0.88 4.28
C VAL A 233 -27.63 -0.52 4.88
N ASP A 234 -28.81 -0.98 5.28
CA ASP A 234 -29.02 -2.35 5.79
C ASP A 234 -28.71 -3.41 4.73
N VAL A 235 -29.25 -3.30 3.51
CA VAL A 235 -28.96 -4.26 2.43
C VAL A 235 -27.48 -4.26 2.07
N VAL A 236 -26.88 -3.06 1.96
CA VAL A 236 -25.43 -2.95 1.76
C VAL A 236 -24.71 -3.67 2.87
N THR A 237 -25.16 -3.53 4.12
CA THR A 237 -24.56 -4.13 5.32
C THR A 237 -24.55 -5.65 5.31
N ASP A 238 -25.67 -6.26 4.93
CA ASP A 238 -25.80 -7.72 4.78
C ASP A 238 -24.82 -8.27 3.72
N ASP A 239 -24.72 -7.62 2.54
CA ASP A 239 -23.77 -8.01 1.48
C ASP A 239 -22.31 -7.96 1.97
N ILE A 240 -21.98 -7.02 2.86
CA ILE A 240 -20.63 -6.92 3.46
C ILE A 240 -20.38 -8.10 4.40
N ASP A 241 -21.37 -8.53 5.16
CA ASP A 241 -21.20 -9.63 6.12
C ASP A 241 -20.85 -10.92 5.39
N GLU A 242 -21.58 -11.22 4.32
CA GLU A 242 -21.27 -12.35 3.46
C GLU A 242 -19.87 -12.21 2.82
N ALA A 243 -19.51 -11.02 2.31
CA ALA A 243 -18.19 -10.79 1.72
C ALA A 243 -17.04 -10.85 2.74
N ALA A 244 -17.28 -10.45 3.99
CA ALA A 244 -16.30 -10.51 5.07
C ALA A 244 -16.03 -11.96 5.47
N ASP A 245 -17.08 -12.78 5.58
CA ASP A 245 -16.96 -14.22 5.87
C ASP A 245 -16.19 -14.95 4.75
N GLU A 246 -16.47 -14.63 3.49
CA GLU A 246 -15.70 -15.17 2.35
C GLU A 246 -14.22 -14.78 2.40
N ALA A 247 -13.92 -13.53 2.76
CA ALA A 247 -12.55 -13.04 2.85
C ALA A 247 -11.77 -13.77 3.96
N GLU A 248 -12.40 -14.00 5.11
CA GLU A 248 -11.81 -14.78 6.21
C GLU A 248 -11.49 -16.22 5.77
N GLY A 249 -12.43 -16.88 5.07
CA GLY A 249 -12.21 -18.23 4.55
C GLY A 249 -11.04 -18.33 3.55
N ARG A 250 -10.86 -17.32 2.68
CA ARG A 250 -9.73 -17.29 1.74
C ARG A 250 -8.40 -17.11 2.45
N GLU A 251 -8.36 -16.32 3.51
CA GLU A 251 -7.12 -16.08 4.25
C GLU A 251 -6.66 -17.27 5.09
N ASP A 252 -7.60 -17.99 5.69
CA ASP A 252 -7.25 -19.22 6.41
C ASP A 252 -6.66 -20.26 5.44
N ALA A 253 -7.22 -20.35 4.22
CA ALA A 253 -6.63 -21.16 3.15
C ALA A 253 -5.22 -20.69 2.76
N ILE A 254 -4.97 -19.37 2.66
CA ILE A 254 -3.63 -18.82 2.40
C ILE A 254 -2.66 -19.18 3.53
N ARG A 255 -3.09 -19.06 4.79
CA ARG A 255 -2.25 -19.40 5.96
C ARG A 255 -1.86 -20.87 5.95
N ASP A 256 -2.78 -21.75 5.57
CA ASP A 256 -2.51 -23.17 5.44
C ASP A 256 -1.52 -23.46 4.30
N LEU A 257 -1.67 -22.78 3.17
CA LEU A 257 -0.71 -22.85 2.06
C LEU A 257 0.68 -22.31 2.45
N GLU A 258 0.76 -21.21 3.19
CA GLU A 258 2.04 -20.70 3.72
C GLU A 258 2.68 -21.68 4.69
N ARG A 259 1.89 -22.32 5.56
CA ARG A 259 2.36 -23.35 6.50
C ARG A 259 2.87 -24.59 5.76
N ALA A 260 2.23 -24.96 4.66
CA ALA A 260 2.69 -26.03 3.79
C ALA A 260 3.96 -25.64 3.02
N GLY A 261 4.03 -24.42 2.50
CA GLY A 261 5.18 -23.87 1.75
C GLY A 261 6.45 -23.77 2.59
N LYS A 262 6.35 -23.33 3.85
CA LYS A 262 7.48 -23.27 4.80
C LYS A 262 8.21 -24.60 4.99
N ARG A 263 7.53 -25.74 4.79
CA ARG A 263 8.16 -27.06 4.86
C ARG A 263 9.02 -27.35 3.63
N ARG A 264 8.64 -26.79 2.47
CA ARG A 264 9.37 -26.95 1.20
C ARG A 264 10.59 -26.04 1.10
N ASP A 265 10.50 -24.83 1.63
CA ASP A 265 11.60 -23.86 1.58
C ASP A 265 12.83 -24.32 2.39
N GLN A 266 12.67 -25.25 3.34
CA GLN A 266 13.78 -25.87 4.08
C GLN A 266 14.72 -26.71 3.20
N ASP A 267 14.25 -27.15 2.02
CA ASP A 267 15.02 -27.99 1.09
C ASP A 267 15.69 -27.17 -0.04
N SER A 268 15.70 -25.84 0.05
CA SER A 268 16.20 -24.97 -1.02
C SER A 268 17.72 -25.08 -1.20
N ASP A 269 18.15 -25.26 -2.45
CA ASP A 269 19.56 -25.42 -2.84
C ASP A 269 20.39 -24.14 -2.59
N PRO A 270 21.61 -24.22 -2.01
CA PRO A 270 22.46 -23.06 -1.71
C PRO A 270 22.93 -22.28 -2.95
N ALA A 271 22.92 -22.89 -4.14
CA ALA A 271 23.20 -22.19 -5.39
C ALA A 271 22.16 -21.10 -5.69
N THR A 272 20.91 -21.30 -5.27
CA THR A 272 19.82 -20.33 -5.43
C THR A 272 20.01 -19.10 -4.54
N LEU A 273 20.68 -19.27 -3.39
CA LEU A 273 20.94 -18.18 -2.45
C LEU A 273 21.84 -17.12 -3.06
N LEU A 274 22.94 -17.51 -3.71
CA LEU A 274 23.90 -16.57 -4.28
C LEU A 274 23.24 -15.72 -5.39
N GLN A 275 22.43 -16.34 -6.25
CA GLN A 275 21.66 -15.64 -7.27
C GLN A 275 20.67 -14.62 -6.67
N GLN A 276 20.03 -14.97 -5.55
CA GLN A 276 19.14 -14.04 -4.85
C GLN A 276 19.90 -12.88 -4.19
N LEU A 277 21.13 -13.12 -3.73
CA LEU A 277 22.00 -12.08 -3.17
C LEU A 277 22.56 -11.12 -4.23
N ASP A 278 22.50 -11.46 -5.52
CA ASP A 278 22.95 -10.57 -6.61
C ASP A 278 22.13 -9.30 -6.75
N GLU A 279 20.85 -9.33 -6.36
CA GLU A 279 20.00 -8.14 -6.27
C GLU A 279 20.48 -7.13 -5.22
N PHE A 280 21.22 -7.58 -4.20
CA PHE A 280 21.65 -6.76 -3.06
C PHE A 280 23.04 -6.15 -3.26
N ALA A 281 23.48 -5.96 -4.50
CA ALA A 281 24.68 -5.18 -4.75
C ALA A 281 24.49 -3.79 -4.12
N LEU A 282 25.44 -3.40 -3.26
CA LEU A 282 25.56 -1.98 -2.96
C LEU A 282 25.74 -1.29 -4.31
N PRO A 283 25.07 -0.15 -4.56
CA PRO A 283 25.50 0.70 -5.65
C PRO A 283 26.97 0.95 -5.36
N THR A 284 27.84 0.29 -6.12
CA THR A 284 29.24 0.63 -6.18
C THR A 284 29.15 2.09 -6.52
N SER A 285 29.42 2.94 -5.53
CA SER A 285 29.75 4.33 -5.76
C SER A 285 31.04 4.24 -6.56
N GLU A 286 30.92 3.91 -7.85
CA GLU A 286 31.92 4.20 -8.82
C GLU A 286 32.19 5.68 -8.58
N PRO A 287 33.42 6.05 -8.19
CA PRO A 287 33.76 7.45 -8.13
C PRO A 287 33.43 7.95 -9.52
N THR A 288 32.38 8.77 -9.62
CA THR A 288 32.10 9.49 -10.84
C THR A 288 33.30 10.40 -10.96
N VAL A 289 34.32 9.91 -11.67
CA VAL A 289 35.49 10.68 -12.07
C VAL A 289 34.98 11.64 -13.12
N ALA A 290 34.15 12.60 -12.69
CA ALA A 290 34.06 13.86 -13.36
C ALA A 290 35.49 14.38 -13.31
N ALA A 291 36.16 14.24 -14.45
CA ALA A 291 37.43 14.86 -14.75
C ALA A 291 37.26 16.37 -14.56
N ALA A 292 37.37 16.82 -13.32
CA ALA A 292 37.66 18.19 -12.99
C ALA A 292 39.15 18.35 -13.28
N GLU A 293 39.43 19.16 -14.30
CA GLU A 293 40.74 19.69 -14.60
C GLU A 293 41.44 20.18 -13.32
N PRO A 294 42.76 19.99 -13.19
CA PRO A 294 43.48 20.36 -11.99
C PRO A 294 43.60 21.89 -11.90
N ALA A 295 42.72 22.51 -11.11
CA ALA A 295 42.92 23.88 -10.68
C ALA A 295 44.02 23.91 -9.61
N ALA A 296 45.04 24.71 -9.89
CA ALA A 296 46.27 24.83 -9.15
C ALA A 296 46.07 25.32 -7.70
N GLN A 297 46.86 24.71 -6.82
CA GLN A 297 47.55 25.28 -5.66
C GLN A 297 46.99 26.60 -5.08
N ALA A 298 46.37 26.49 -3.90
CA ALA A 298 46.42 27.54 -2.89
C ALA A 298 46.74 26.86 -1.54
N GLU A 299 48.00 26.98 -1.12
CA GLU A 299 48.42 26.76 0.26
C GLU A 299 47.70 27.79 1.14
N GLU A 300 46.85 27.33 2.07
CA GLU A 300 46.44 28.17 3.19
C GLU A 300 46.56 27.40 4.50
N SER A 301 47.49 27.91 5.29
CA SER A 301 47.95 27.42 6.59
C SER A 301 46.78 27.39 7.58
N GLN A 302 46.42 26.20 8.07
CA GLN A 302 45.58 26.06 9.26
C GLN A 302 46.41 25.55 10.45
N ALA A 303 46.45 26.41 11.46
CA ALA A 303 47.11 26.25 12.74
C ALA A 303 46.56 25.05 13.55
N PRO A 304 47.34 24.51 14.50
CA PRO A 304 46.94 23.37 15.32
C PRO A 304 45.82 23.77 16.29
N LEU A 305 44.72 23.02 16.26
CA LEU A 305 43.60 23.12 17.20
C LEU A 305 44.05 22.77 18.63
N PRO A 306 43.59 23.50 19.67
CA PRO A 306 43.88 23.20 21.06
C PRO A 306 43.15 21.92 21.53
N PRO A 307 43.69 21.22 22.54
CA PRO A 307 43.09 20.01 23.09
C PRO A 307 41.74 20.33 23.77
N LEU A 308 40.71 19.59 23.39
CA LEU A 308 39.39 19.63 24.02
C LEU A 308 39.51 19.14 25.47
N ALA A 309 39.20 20.01 26.41
CA ALA A 309 39.03 19.67 27.81
C ALA A 309 37.84 18.70 27.96
N GLU A 310 38.08 17.63 28.71
CA GLU A 310 37.09 16.63 29.11
C GLU A 310 35.99 17.33 29.93
N SER A 311 34.82 17.52 29.32
CA SER A 311 33.63 17.94 30.06
C SER A 311 32.95 16.69 30.61
N ASP A 312 33.05 16.52 31.93
CA ASP A 312 32.26 15.59 32.73
C ASP A 312 30.76 15.76 32.45
N PHE A 313 30.23 14.87 31.60
CA PHE A 313 28.81 14.79 31.31
C PHE A 313 28.22 13.74 32.25
N ASP A 314 27.92 14.16 33.48
CA ASP A 314 27.20 13.36 34.48
C ASP A 314 25.76 13.13 33.98
N LEU A 315 25.53 11.98 33.35
CA LEU A 315 24.20 11.52 32.99
C LEU A 315 23.48 11.04 34.26
N PRO A 316 22.32 11.62 34.62
CA PRO A 316 21.54 11.13 35.75
C PRO A 316 21.09 9.68 35.49
N ALA A 317 21.30 8.83 36.48
CA ALA A 317 20.90 7.42 36.44
C ALA A 317 19.41 7.29 36.09
N PRO A 318 19.03 6.33 35.23
CA PRO A 318 17.63 6.08 34.92
C PRO A 318 16.86 5.65 36.18
N PRO A 319 15.60 6.09 36.34
CA PRO A 319 14.79 5.71 37.49
C PRO A 319 14.59 4.19 37.52
N ALA A 320 14.75 3.61 38.71
CA ALA A 320 14.55 2.20 38.95
C ALA A 320 13.12 1.77 38.53
N PRO A 321 12.95 0.60 37.89
CA PRO A 321 11.64 0.10 37.55
C PRO A 321 10.79 -0.12 38.82
N PRO A 322 9.47 0.13 38.77
CA PRO A 322 8.59 -0.09 39.91
C PRO A 322 8.63 -1.58 40.30
N ALA A 323 8.80 -1.83 41.60
CA ALA A 323 8.73 -3.16 42.17
C ALA A 323 7.40 -3.82 41.80
N THR A 324 7.46 -4.90 41.04
CA THR A 324 6.30 -5.75 40.81
C THR A 324 6.03 -6.51 42.09
N ASP A 325 5.02 -6.07 42.85
CA ASP A 325 4.46 -6.82 43.97
C ASP A 325 3.96 -8.18 43.46
N GLY A 326 4.69 -9.22 43.87
CA GLY A 326 4.34 -10.60 43.61
C GLY A 326 3.04 -10.96 44.33
N THR A 327 1.93 -10.85 43.61
CA THR A 327 0.68 -11.48 44.04
C THR A 327 0.71 -12.92 43.55
N ALA A 328 1.08 -13.81 44.47
CA ALA A 328 1.05 -15.25 44.32
C ALA A 328 -0.37 -15.71 43.94
N GLN A 329 -0.56 -16.09 42.67
CA GLN A 329 -1.78 -16.76 42.24
C GLN A 329 -1.68 -18.23 42.64
N GLN A 330 -2.32 -18.49 43.76
CA GLN A 330 -2.53 -19.77 44.41
C GLN A 330 -3.12 -20.78 43.41
N ARG A 331 -2.31 -21.75 42.97
CA ARG A 331 -2.77 -22.95 42.26
C ARG A 331 -3.69 -23.73 43.21
N GLN A 332 -4.99 -23.62 42.99
CA GLN A 332 -5.95 -24.58 43.53
C GLN A 332 -5.68 -25.93 42.83
N GLN A 333 -5.07 -26.85 43.57
CA GLN A 333 -5.05 -28.26 43.25
C GLN A 333 -6.48 -28.78 43.45
N GLY A 334 -7.11 -29.21 42.37
CA GLY A 334 -8.34 -29.98 42.46
C GLY A 334 -8.01 -31.36 43.01
N GLU A 335 -8.46 -31.62 44.23
CA GLU A 335 -8.60 -32.96 44.80
C GLU A 335 -9.66 -33.72 44.00
N GLU A 336 -9.25 -34.79 43.30
CA GLU A 336 -10.14 -35.85 42.87
C GLU A 336 -10.49 -36.71 44.10
N PRO A 337 -11.78 -36.89 44.45
CA PRO A 337 -12.15 -37.86 45.45
C PRO A 337 -12.18 -39.26 44.81
N ASP A 338 -11.17 -40.06 45.17
CA ASP A 338 -11.28 -41.51 45.19
C ASP A 338 -12.43 -41.94 46.11
N GLY A 339 -13.28 -42.82 45.58
CA GLY A 339 -14.09 -43.73 46.38
C GLY A 339 -15.58 -43.73 46.03
N ILE A 340 -16.06 -44.86 45.51
CA ILE A 340 -16.67 -45.90 46.35
C ILE A 340 -17.06 -47.10 45.46
N SER A 341 -16.69 -48.28 45.95
CA SER A 341 -17.07 -49.62 45.50
C SER A 341 -18.57 -49.88 45.51
N GLN A 342 -19.06 -50.69 44.58
CA GLN A 342 -19.51 -52.08 44.83
C GLN A 342 -19.89 -52.79 43.54
#